data_AF-A0A7V8DPC4-F1
#
_entry.id   AF-A0A7V8DPC4-F1
#
_cell.length_a   1.000
_cell.length_b   1.000
_cell.length_c   1.000
_cell.angle_alpha   90.00
_cell.angle_beta   90.00
_cell.angle_gamma   90.00
#
_symmetry.space_group_name_H-M   'P 1'
#
loop_
_entity.id
_entity.type
_entity.pdbx_description
1 polymer ?
#
loop_
_entity_poly.entity_id
_entity_poly.type
_entity_poly.pdbx_seq_one_letter_code
_entity_poly.pdbx_strand_id
1 'polypeptide(L)'
;MLKVASFFAGIGGFDIGLERVGMKVVFQCEVNNFCQQVLKQHWPNNILHGDIKTLESRLIPDDVDLWCGGFPCQDLSLANQGKRKGLEGERSGLFSKYAELIAQRKPRWVIIENVPGLLNSNEGKDFQFLVQTLDELGYGVSWRVFDAKYFGTPQRRRRVFIVASFGTICSADVLFEDGSFDVAPRAGIGKKDIFARETGKSYQDPNLYIIQHAAVGRKPEAGPQSKGYRHDGEAFTLDSRGSADVICQTTNAIRVRDTTRVSKRLDSNRYRAIGNAVCVNIVEWIGKRIVEMENSTNVPSI
;
A
#
# COMPACT_ATOMS: atom_id res chain seq x y z
N MET A 1 -2.51 -24.43 3.39
CA MET A 1 -3.19 -23.13 3.38
C MET A 1 -2.49 -22.25 4.40
N LEU A 2 -1.94 -21.11 3.97
CA LEU A 2 -1.17 -20.23 4.85
C LEU A 2 -2.07 -19.56 5.89
N LYS A 3 -1.60 -19.51 7.14
CA LYS A 3 -2.25 -18.85 8.26
C LYS A 3 -1.65 -17.47 8.52
N VAL A 4 -2.51 -16.50 8.84
CA VAL A 4 -2.16 -15.08 8.94
C VAL A 4 -2.44 -14.54 10.35
N ALA A 5 -1.49 -13.76 10.87
CA ALA A 5 -1.68 -12.86 12.01
C ALA A 5 -1.62 -11.40 11.53
N SER A 6 -2.71 -10.65 11.73
CA SER A 6 -2.88 -9.26 11.30
C SER A 6 -2.69 -8.30 12.48
N PHE A 7 -1.62 -7.51 12.45
CA PHE A 7 -1.28 -6.53 13.48
C PHE A 7 -1.58 -5.12 12.99
N PHE A 8 -2.01 -4.24 13.90
CA PHE A 8 -2.48 -2.90 13.52
C PHE A 8 -3.57 -3.00 12.44
N ALA A 9 -4.48 -3.97 12.63
CA ALA A 9 -5.35 -4.49 11.57
C ALA A 9 -6.29 -3.41 11.00
N GLY A 10 -6.56 -2.35 11.75
CA GLY A 10 -7.56 -1.35 11.41
C GLY A 10 -8.90 -2.03 11.15
N ILE A 11 -9.51 -1.74 10.01
CA ILE A 11 -10.78 -2.37 9.60
C ILE A 11 -10.59 -3.68 8.81
N GLY A 12 -9.41 -4.30 8.86
CA GLY A 12 -9.16 -5.60 8.25
C GLY A 12 -8.77 -5.54 6.76
N GLY A 13 -8.10 -4.47 6.33
CA GLY A 13 -7.71 -4.31 4.92
C GLY A 13 -6.69 -5.36 4.45
N PHE A 14 -5.75 -5.73 5.33
CA PHE A 14 -4.83 -6.84 5.04
C PHE A 14 -5.57 -8.17 5.00
N ASP A 15 -6.43 -8.38 5.99
CA ASP A 15 -7.21 -9.58 6.23
C ASP A 15 -8.02 -9.96 4.98
N ILE A 16 -8.83 -9.03 4.45
CA ILE A 16 -9.61 -9.27 3.21
C ILE A 16 -8.69 -9.56 2.02
N GLY A 17 -7.60 -8.80 1.85
CA GLY A 17 -6.71 -8.97 0.71
C GLY A 17 -6.06 -10.36 0.68
N LEU A 18 -5.67 -10.87 1.86
CA LEU A 18 -5.03 -12.18 2.00
C LEU A 18 -6.04 -13.33 1.95
N GLU A 19 -7.25 -13.15 2.48
CA GLU A 19 -8.32 -14.17 2.36
C GLU A 19 -8.77 -14.38 0.92
N ARG A 20 -8.80 -13.33 0.10
CA ARG A 20 -9.14 -13.43 -1.34
C ARG A 20 -8.19 -14.31 -2.14
N VAL A 21 -6.97 -14.49 -1.67
CA VAL A 21 -5.97 -15.39 -2.27
C VAL A 21 -5.87 -16.73 -1.55
N GLY A 22 -6.86 -17.05 -0.71
CA GLY A 22 -6.99 -18.35 -0.05
C GLY A 22 -6.15 -18.53 1.21
N MET A 23 -5.63 -17.45 1.81
CA MET A 23 -5.03 -17.53 3.15
C MET A 23 -6.11 -17.49 4.23
N LYS A 24 -5.79 -17.93 5.45
CA LYS A 24 -6.70 -17.90 6.59
C LYS A 24 -6.19 -16.97 7.69
N VAL A 25 -6.93 -15.91 7.99
CA VAL A 25 -6.64 -15.09 9.16
C VAL A 25 -7.06 -15.83 10.42
N VAL A 26 -6.14 -15.96 11.37
CA VAL A 26 -6.38 -16.69 12.64
C VAL A 26 -6.17 -15.81 13.88
N PHE A 27 -5.49 -14.68 13.73
CA PHE A 27 -5.19 -13.75 14.81
C PHE A 27 -5.23 -12.30 14.32
N GLN A 28 -5.77 -11.41 15.14
CA GLN A 28 -5.87 -9.97 14.89
C GLN A 28 -5.44 -9.17 16.13
N CYS A 29 -4.74 -8.06 15.93
CA CYS A 29 -4.37 -7.11 16.99
C CYS A 29 -4.68 -5.68 16.57
N GLU A 30 -5.58 -5.00 17.29
CA GLU A 30 -6.03 -3.64 16.99
C GLU A 30 -6.47 -2.90 18.25
N VAL A 31 -5.94 -1.70 18.49
CA VAL A 31 -6.22 -0.91 19.70
C VAL A 31 -7.50 -0.07 19.59
N ASN A 32 -7.92 0.30 18.38
CA ASN A 32 -9.07 1.17 18.16
C ASN A 32 -10.41 0.42 18.30
N ASN A 33 -11.23 0.84 19.27
CA ASN A 33 -12.52 0.21 19.55
C ASN A 33 -13.48 0.15 18.35
N PHE A 34 -13.51 1.17 17.49
CA PHE A 34 -14.39 1.15 16.30
C PHE A 34 -13.91 0.11 15.29
N CYS A 35 -12.60 0.05 15.04
CA CYS A 35 -12.00 -0.97 14.19
C CYS A 35 -12.27 -2.39 14.75
N GLN A 36 -12.10 -2.59 16.05
CA GLN A 36 -12.41 -3.88 16.69
C GLN A 36 -13.88 -4.31 16.50
N GLN A 37 -14.84 -3.39 16.51
CA GLN A 37 -16.24 -3.72 16.23
C GLN A 37 -16.42 -4.26 14.80
N VAL A 38 -15.76 -3.62 13.83
CA VAL A 38 -15.76 -4.07 12.42
C VAL A 38 -15.11 -5.45 12.30
N LEU A 39 -13.96 -5.66 12.95
CA LEU A 39 -13.25 -6.94 12.93
C LEU A 39 -14.10 -8.07 13.53
N LYS A 40 -14.70 -7.86 14.71
CA LYS A 40 -15.59 -8.86 15.36
C LYS A 40 -16.81 -9.20 14.50
N GLN A 41 -17.31 -8.25 13.71
CA GLN A 41 -18.44 -8.50 12.83
C GLN A 41 -18.05 -9.40 11.65
N HIS A 42 -16.86 -9.22 11.07
CA HIS A 42 -16.41 -9.99 9.90
C HIS A 42 -15.72 -11.31 10.28
N TRP A 43 -14.99 -11.33 11.39
CA TRP A 43 -14.25 -12.48 11.92
C TRP A 43 -14.59 -12.76 13.39
N PRO A 44 -15.84 -13.16 13.70
CA PRO A 44 -16.32 -13.35 15.08
C PRO A 44 -15.57 -14.44 15.85
N ASN A 45 -14.94 -15.38 15.14
CA ASN A 45 -14.25 -16.53 15.74
C ASN A 45 -12.72 -16.34 15.82
N ASN A 46 -12.18 -15.24 15.29
CA ASN A 46 -10.74 -15.00 15.35
C ASN A 46 -10.33 -14.46 16.71
N ILE A 47 -9.11 -14.80 17.14
CA ILE A 47 -8.52 -14.21 18.34
C ILE A 47 -8.25 -12.73 18.04
N LEU A 48 -8.89 -11.83 18.79
CA LEU A 48 -8.70 -10.39 18.68
C LEU A 48 -8.09 -9.83 19.96
N HIS A 49 -6.85 -9.38 19.87
CA HIS A 49 -6.15 -8.68 20.95
C HIS A 49 -6.23 -7.15 20.77
N GLY A 50 -6.20 -6.43 21.89
CA GLY A 50 -6.22 -4.96 21.90
C GLY A 50 -4.85 -4.36 21.61
N ASP A 51 -4.25 -3.74 22.63
CA ASP A 51 -2.94 -3.08 22.54
C ASP A 51 -1.81 -4.12 22.34
N ILE A 52 -0.98 -3.91 21.32
CA ILE A 52 0.21 -4.75 21.07
C ILE A 52 1.24 -4.66 22.20
N LYS A 53 1.27 -3.55 22.95
CA LYS A 53 2.23 -3.37 24.06
C LYS A 53 2.01 -4.36 25.18
N THR A 54 0.77 -4.82 25.39
CA THR A 54 0.43 -5.84 26.38
C THR A 54 0.32 -7.24 25.77
N LEU A 55 0.61 -7.40 24.47
CA LEU A 55 0.53 -8.68 23.79
C LEU A 55 1.75 -9.54 24.12
N GLU A 56 1.48 -10.75 24.62
CA GLU A 56 2.46 -11.80 24.81
C GLU A 56 2.46 -12.76 23.62
N SER A 57 3.63 -13.23 23.19
CA SER A 57 3.77 -14.09 22.00
C SER A 57 2.97 -15.39 22.10
N ARG A 58 2.84 -15.96 23.30
CA ARG A 58 2.04 -17.18 23.58
C ARG A 58 0.55 -17.05 23.25
N LEU A 59 0.02 -15.84 23.14
CA LEU A 59 -1.37 -15.60 22.77
C LEU A 59 -1.60 -15.65 21.26
N ILE A 60 -0.53 -15.60 20.48
CA ILE A 60 -0.55 -15.80 19.02
C ILE A 60 -0.40 -17.30 18.76
N PRO A 61 -1.25 -17.92 17.93
CA PRO A 61 -1.10 -19.33 17.55
C PRO A 61 0.29 -19.65 17.02
N ASP A 62 0.81 -20.83 17.33
CA ASP A 62 2.18 -21.24 16.95
C ASP A 62 2.35 -21.47 15.44
N ASP A 63 1.27 -21.86 14.76
CA ASP A 63 1.27 -22.28 13.36
C ASP A 63 0.86 -21.16 12.39
N VAL A 64 1.40 -19.95 12.59
CA VAL A 64 1.15 -18.79 11.72
C VAL A 64 2.31 -18.57 10.76
N ASP A 65 2.03 -18.64 9.46
CA ASP A 65 3.03 -18.53 8.40
C ASP A 65 3.36 -17.07 8.03
N LEU A 66 2.36 -16.18 8.08
CA LEU A 66 2.48 -14.81 7.61
C LEU A 66 2.00 -13.80 8.63
N TRP A 67 2.84 -12.82 8.94
CA TRP A 67 2.46 -11.68 9.77
C TRP A 67 2.36 -10.42 8.93
N CYS A 68 1.32 -9.62 9.12
CA CYS A 68 1.15 -8.36 8.39
C CYS A 68 0.82 -7.21 9.32
N GLY A 69 1.18 -5.97 8.94
CA GLY A 69 0.72 -4.80 9.68
C GLY A 69 1.22 -3.46 9.17
N GLY A 70 0.45 -2.42 9.47
CA GLY A 70 0.78 -1.02 9.16
C GLY A 70 0.75 -0.16 10.41
N PHE A 71 1.91 0.04 11.04
CA PHE A 71 2.02 0.84 12.25
C PHE A 71 2.25 2.33 11.94
N PRO A 72 1.91 3.26 12.86
CA PRO A 72 2.09 4.67 12.64
C PRO A 72 3.56 5.03 12.36
N CYS A 73 3.81 5.77 11.27
CA CYS A 73 5.16 6.15 10.81
C CYS A 73 6.01 6.87 11.87
N GLN A 74 5.37 7.59 12.79
CA GLN A 74 6.04 8.38 13.84
C GLN A 74 6.71 7.51 14.91
N ASP A 75 6.28 6.25 15.06
CA ASP A 75 6.80 5.35 16.10
C ASP A 75 8.22 4.84 15.82
N LEU A 76 8.69 4.82 14.57
CA LEU A 76 10.08 4.40 14.30
C LEU A 76 11.10 5.39 14.82
N SER A 77 10.80 6.70 14.74
CA SER A 77 11.72 7.71 15.24
C SER A 77 11.94 7.56 16.75
N LEU A 78 10.89 7.21 17.51
CA LEU A 78 10.98 6.91 18.94
C LEU A 78 11.82 5.65 19.20
N ALA A 79 11.57 4.57 18.45
CA ALA A 79 12.31 3.32 18.56
C ALA A 79 13.81 3.51 18.28
N ASN A 80 14.16 4.30 17.25
CA ASN A 80 15.52 4.59 16.85
C ASN A 80 16.24 5.52 17.85
N GLN A 81 15.52 6.49 18.44
CA GLN A 81 16.08 7.33 19.53
C GLN A 81 16.43 6.53 20.77
N GLY A 82 15.72 5.43 21.04
CA GLY A 82 16.07 4.45 22.08
C GLY A 82 17.48 3.85 21.92
N LYS A 83 17.98 3.73 20.69
CA LYS A 83 19.34 3.21 20.40
C LYS A 83 20.46 4.12 20.96
N ARG A 84 20.16 5.40 21.24
CA ARG A 84 21.15 6.40 21.72
C ARG A 84 21.25 6.51 23.25
N LYS A 85 20.30 5.98 24.02
CA LYS A 85 20.40 5.89 25.48
C LYS A 85 20.90 4.48 25.82
N GLY A 86 22.18 4.38 26.18
CA GLY A 86 22.97 3.16 26.17
C GLY A 86 22.33 1.91 26.80
N LEU A 87 22.74 0.74 26.27
CA LEU A 87 22.71 -0.67 26.70
C LEU A 87 21.61 -1.24 27.65
N GLU A 88 20.71 -0.45 28.22
CA GLU A 88 19.51 -0.87 28.97
C GLU A 88 18.28 0.01 28.65
N GLY A 89 18.39 0.96 27.71
CA GLY A 89 17.26 1.80 27.30
C GLY A 89 16.18 1.00 26.57
N GLU A 90 15.01 0.83 27.20
CA GLU A 90 13.83 0.23 26.57
C GLU A 90 13.58 0.87 25.19
N ARG A 91 13.56 0.04 24.15
CA ARG A 91 13.19 0.46 22.79
C ARG A 91 11.72 0.85 22.81
N SER A 92 11.43 2.13 22.96
CA SER A 92 10.05 2.64 23.03
C SER A 92 9.52 2.88 21.62
N GLY A 93 8.70 1.95 21.12
CA GLY A 93 8.01 2.12 19.83
C GLY A 93 7.22 0.88 19.42
N LEU A 94 6.09 1.08 18.73
CA LEU A 94 5.22 -0.02 18.29
C LEU A 94 5.96 -1.02 17.38
N PHE A 95 6.88 -0.53 16.54
CA PHE A 95 7.72 -1.40 15.72
C PHE A 95 8.66 -2.28 16.56
N SER A 96 9.25 -1.75 17.64
CA SER A 96 10.16 -2.55 18.48
C SER A 96 9.43 -3.68 19.18
N LYS A 97 8.22 -3.44 19.70
CA LYS A 97 7.40 -4.51 20.26
C LYS A 97 6.99 -5.53 19.19
N TYR A 98 6.66 -5.06 17.99
CA TYR A 98 6.32 -5.95 16.88
C TYR A 98 7.52 -6.82 16.46
N ALA A 99 8.72 -6.24 16.34
CA ALA A 99 9.96 -6.94 16.04
C ALA A 99 10.34 -7.94 17.15
N GLU A 100 10.11 -7.61 18.43
CA GLU A 100 10.30 -8.53 19.56
C GLU A 100 9.41 -9.78 19.41
N LEU A 101 8.14 -9.60 19.05
CA LEU A 101 7.22 -10.72 18.79
C LEU A 101 7.65 -11.55 17.57
N ILE A 102 8.09 -10.89 16.49
CA ILE A 102 8.64 -11.55 15.29
C ILE A 102 9.88 -12.38 15.65
N ALA A 103 10.76 -11.85 16.50
CA ALA A 103 11.97 -12.56 16.94
C ALA A 103 11.66 -13.86 17.69
N GLN A 104 10.57 -13.87 18.46
CA GLN A 104 10.13 -15.02 19.25
C GLN A 104 9.41 -16.09 18.40
N ARG A 105 8.66 -15.67 17.37
CA ARG A 105 7.79 -16.57 16.58
C ARG A 105 8.33 -16.92 15.20
N LYS A 106 9.18 -16.07 14.63
CA LYS A 106 9.84 -16.23 13.33
C LYS A 106 8.90 -16.71 12.20
N PRO A 107 7.79 -16.01 11.94
CA PRO A 107 6.90 -16.37 10.83
C PRO A 107 7.67 -16.44 9.50
N ARG A 108 7.24 -17.31 8.59
CA ARG A 108 7.87 -17.46 7.28
C ARG A 108 7.88 -16.14 6.49
N TRP A 109 6.80 -15.38 6.59
CA TRP A 109 6.61 -14.11 5.87
C TRP A 109 6.23 -12.98 6.82
N VAL A 110 6.75 -11.79 6.54
CA VAL A 110 6.32 -10.54 7.16
C VAL A 110 5.99 -9.52 6.06
N ILE A 111 4.81 -8.90 6.12
CA ILE A 111 4.42 -7.77 5.26
C ILE A 111 4.22 -6.52 6.13
N ILE A 112 4.92 -5.44 5.82
CA ILE A 112 4.75 -4.14 6.47
C ILE A 112 4.31 -3.11 5.43
N GLU A 113 3.31 -2.31 5.77
CA GLU A 113 2.91 -1.14 4.97
C GLU A 113 3.18 0.15 5.72
N ASN A 114 3.67 1.18 5.02
CA ASN A 114 3.80 2.52 5.56
C ASN A 114 3.73 3.61 4.48
N VAL A 115 3.70 4.87 4.91
CA VAL A 115 3.79 6.02 4.02
C VAL A 115 5.18 6.14 3.39
N PRO A 116 5.32 6.65 2.15
CA PRO A 116 6.63 6.82 1.51
C PRO A 116 7.60 7.72 2.28
N GLY A 117 7.08 8.59 3.15
CA GLY A 117 7.88 9.43 4.05
C GLY A 117 8.80 8.61 4.97
N LEU A 118 8.46 7.35 5.26
CA LEU A 118 9.30 6.43 6.03
C LEU A 118 10.73 6.34 5.46
N LEU A 119 10.86 6.28 4.13
CA LEU A 119 12.15 6.11 3.44
C LEU A 119 13.15 7.24 3.72
N ASN A 120 12.65 8.43 4.04
CA ASN A 120 13.46 9.62 4.29
C ASN A 120 13.35 10.11 5.74
N SER A 121 12.60 9.42 6.59
CA SER A 121 12.39 9.83 7.99
C SER A 121 13.71 9.81 8.75
N ASN A 122 13.98 10.88 9.51
CA ASN A 122 15.21 11.03 10.29
C ASN A 122 16.47 10.78 9.45
N GLU A 123 16.53 11.39 8.25
CA GLU A 123 17.62 11.21 7.28
C GLU A 123 17.77 9.75 6.81
N GLY A 124 16.67 9.00 6.76
CA GLY A 124 16.64 7.59 6.38
C GLY A 124 17.02 6.61 7.50
N LYS A 125 17.41 7.10 8.67
CA LYS A 125 17.84 6.26 9.80
C LYS A 125 16.73 5.37 10.34
N ASP A 126 15.48 5.83 10.26
CA ASP A 126 14.34 5.05 10.75
C ASP A 126 14.03 3.86 9.84
N PHE A 127 14.11 4.07 8.52
CA PHE A 127 13.98 2.99 7.54
C PHE A 127 15.15 2.01 7.62
N GLN A 128 16.38 2.53 7.74
CA GLN A 128 17.57 1.72 7.99
C GLN A 128 17.41 0.84 9.22
N PHE A 129 16.91 1.41 10.33
CA PHE A 129 16.67 0.66 11.57
C PHE A 129 15.66 -0.48 11.36
N LEU A 130 14.57 -0.25 10.63
CA LEU A 130 13.60 -1.29 10.31
C LEU A 130 14.23 -2.44 9.54
N VAL A 131 14.91 -2.13 8.44
CA VAL A 131 15.53 -3.14 7.56
C VAL A 131 16.61 -3.91 8.32
N GLN A 132 17.50 -3.21 9.03
CA GLN A 132 18.55 -3.82 9.83
C GLN A 132 17.97 -4.74 10.91
N THR A 133 16.88 -4.33 11.57
CA THR A 133 16.24 -5.17 12.60
C THR A 133 15.71 -6.48 12.01
N LEU A 134 15.07 -6.45 10.84
CA LEU A 134 14.57 -7.67 10.19
C LEU A 134 15.70 -8.55 9.65
N ASP A 135 16.75 -7.93 9.09
CA ASP A 135 17.96 -8.62 8.63
C ASP A 135 18.69 -9.33 9.79
N GLU A 136 18.89 -8.65 10.92
CA GLU A 136 19.46 -9.22 12.16
C GLU A 136 18.63 -10.40 12.69
N LEU A 137 17.32 -10.43 12.41
CA LEU A 137 16.44 -11.56 12.74
C LEU A 137 16.48 -12.70 11.71
N GLY A 138 17.26 -12.58 10.64
CA GLY A 138 17.46 -13.62 9.63
C GLY A 138 16.49 -13.55 8.44
N TYR A 139 15.89 -12.39 8.16
CA TYR A 139 14.98 -12.22 7.03
C TYR A 139 15.66 -11.58 5.82
N GLY A 140 15.42 -12.10 4.62
CA GLY A 140 15.69 -11.36 3.39
C GLY A 140 14.59 -10.33 3.16
N VAL A 141 14.94 -9.05 3.14
CA VAL A 141 14.01 -7.92 3.09
C VAL A 141 14.01 -7.24 1.73
N SER A 142 12.82 -7.03 1.16
CA SER A 142 12.61 -6.28 -0.08
C SER A 142 11.53 -5.22 0.14
N TRP A 143 11.58 -4.11 -0.60
CA TRP A 143 10.55 -3.08 -0.50
C TRP A 143 10.26 -2.40 -1.84
N ARG A 144 9.03 -1.92 -2.00
CA ARG A 144 8.58 -1.19 -3.19
C ARG A 144 7.49 -0.18 -2.84
N VAL A 145 7.50 0.96 -3.54
CA VAL A 145 6.42 1.95 -3.43
C VAL A 145 5.36 1.66 -4.50
N PHE A 146 4.14 1.38 -4.07
CA PHE A 146 2.98 1.19 -4.93
C PHE A 146 2.03 2.37 -4.82
N ASP A 147 1.31 2.67 -5.90
CA ASP A 147 0.20 3.65 -5.92
C ASP A 147 -1.10 2.91 -6.23
N ALA A 148 -2.08 3.01 -5.34
CA ALA A 148 -3.35 2.30 -5.44
C ALA A 148 -4.09 2.51 -6.77
N LYS A 149 -3.86 3.65 -7.45
CA LYS A 149 -4.42 3.94 -8.78
C LYS A 149 -4.04 2.95 -9.87
N TYR A 150 -2.92 2.23 -9.70
CA TYR A 150 -2.48 1.20 -10.65
C TYR A 150 -3.01 -0.20 -10.31
N PHE A 151 -3.77 -0.33 -9.23
CA PHE A 151 -4.32 -1.59 -8.71
C PHE A 151 -5.85 -1.56 -8.70
N GLY A 152 -6.49 -0.80 -9.60
CA GLY A 152 -7.94 -0.76 -9.75
C GLY A 152 -8.69 0.10 -8.72
N THR A 153 -8.00 0.78 -7.81
CA THR A 153 -8.62 1.72 -6.86
C THR A 153 -8.53 3.14 -7.41
N PRO A 154 -9.62 3.89 -7.64
CA PRO A 154 -9.59 5.25 -8.20
C PRO A 154 -9.13 6.30 -7.17
N GLN A 155 -7.94 6.08 -6.58
CA GLN A 155 -7.36 6.91 -5.54
C GLN A 155 -5.85 6.97 -5.72
N ARG A 156 -5.28 8.19 -5.75
CA ARG A 156 -3.83 8.37 -5.64
C ARG A 156 -3.40 8.15 -4.19
N ARG A 157 -2.92 6.95 -3.88
CA ARG A 157 -2.46 6.55 -2.54
C ARG A 157 -1.17 5.79 -2.68
N ARG A 158 -0.06 6.53 -2.60
CA ARG A 158 1.28 5.96 -2.59
C ARG A 158 1.62 5.43 -1.20
N ARG A 159 2.09 4.18 -1.12
CA ARG A 159 2.57 3.52 0.11
C ARG A 159 3.78 2.66 -0.19
N VAL A 160 4.70 2.60 0.75
CA VAL A 160 5.80 1.64 0.72
C VAL A 160 5.31 0.34 1.34
N PHE A 161 5.50 -0.76 0.62
CA PHE A 161 5.31 -2.11 1.13
C PHE A 161 6.68 -2.74 1.28
N ILE A 162 6.92 -3.35 2.42
CA ILE A 162 8.13 -4.07 2.78
C ILE A 162 7.72 -5.53 2.98
N VAL A 163 8.36 -6.43 2.26
CA VAL A 163 8.14 -7.88 2.39
C VAL A 163 9.44 -8.49 2.88
N ALA A 164 9.34 -9.38 3.86
CA ALA A 164 10.46 -10.08 4.44
C ALA A 164 10.18 -11.58 4.47
N SER A 165 11.16 -12.38 4.05
CA SER A 165 11.08 -13.84 4.02
C SER A 165 12.13 -14.46 4.92
N PHE A 166 11.73 -15.29 5.88
CA PHE A 166 12.67 -15.87 6.85
C PHE A 166 13.61 -16.87 6.20
N GLY A 167 14.93 -16.72 6.41
CA GLY A 167 15.96 -17.62 5.91
C GLY A 167 16.16 -17.63 4.39
N THR A 168 15.47 -16.77 3.64
CA THR A 168 15.52 -16.72 2.16
C THR A 168 15.47 -15.27 1.67
N ILE A 169 15.72 -15.06 0.38
CA ILE A 169 15.56 -13.76 -0.30
C ILE A 169 14.33 -13.69 -1.23
N CYS A 170 13.42 -14.67 -1.14
CA CYS A 170 12.19 -14.77 -1.94
C CYS A 170 11.26 -13.54 -1.84
N SER A 171 11.46 -12.66 -0.85
CA SER A 171 10.80 -11.36 -0.80
C SER A 171 11.02 -10.51 -2.05
N ALA A 172 12.15 -10.68 -2.74
CA ALA A 172 12.45 -10.00 -3.99
C ALA A 172 11.51 -10.47 -5.11
N ASP A 173 11.38 -11.79 -5.29
CA ASP A 173 10.49 -12.40 -6.29
C ASP A 173 9.02 -12.03 -6.03
N VAL A 174 8.65 -11.82 -4.77
CA VAL A 174 7.30 -11.33 -4.42
C VAL A 174 7.05 -9.89 -4.87
N LEU A 175 8.03 -8.99 -4.79
CA LEU A 175 7.81 -7.55 -5.06
C LEU A 175 8.25 -7.08 -6.45
N PHE A 176 9.17 -7.79 -7.08
CA PHE A 176 9.78 -7.43 -8.35
C PHE A 176 9.42 -8.47 -9.42
N GLU A 177 9.15 -8.00 -10.64
CA GLU A 177 8.91 -8.88 -11.78
C GLU A 177 10.23 -9.09 -12.52
N ASP A 178 10.53 -10.34 -12.90
CA ASP A 178 11.67 -10.67 -13.75
C ASP A 178 11.57 -9.92 -15.09
N GLY A 179 12.69 -9.39 -15.56
CA GLY A 179 12.76 -8.68 -16.84
C GLY A 179 12.12 -7.29 -16.88
N SER A 180 11.61 -6.75 -15.77
CA SER A 180 11.07 -5.38 -15.72
C SER A 180 12.13 -4.27 -15.79
N PHE A 181 13.41 -4.65 -15.74
CA PHE A 181 14.54 -3.78 -16.02
C PHE A 181 15.26 -4.23 -17.29
N ASP A 182 14.85 -3.72 -18.45
CA ASP A 182 15.86 -3.41 -19.44
C ASP A 182 16.69 -2.27 -18.85
N VAL A 183 17.90 -2.58 -18.39
CA VAL A 183 18.91 -1.54 -18.13
C VAL A 183 19.19 -0.93 -19.49
N ALA A 184 18.42 0.10 -19.85
CA ALA A 184 18.72 0.90 -21.01
C ALA A 184 20.20 1.30 -20.87
N PRO A 185 21.07 0.92 -21.81
CA PRO A 185 22.46 1.36 -21.76
C PRO A 185 22.42 2.88 -21.62
N ARG A 186 23.20 3.43 -20.69
CA ARG A 186 23.34 4.87 -20.51
C ARG A 186 23.89 5.47 -21.81
N ALA A 187 23.02 5.68 -22.79
CA ALA A 187 23.27 6.61 -23.88
C ALA A 187 23.27 7.98 -23.20
N GLY A 188 24.47 8.57 -23.10
CA GLY A 188 24.69 9.82 -22.42
C GLY A 188 23.61 10.84 -22.79
N ILE A 189 22.79 11.21 -21.81
CA ILE A 189 21.97 12.41 -21.94
C ILE A 189 22.98 13.54 -21.94
N GLY A 190 23.27 14.07 -23.13
CA GLY A 190 24.09 15.24 -23.32
C GLY A 190 23.65 16.36 -22.38
N LYS A 191 24.61 17.20 -21.96
CA LYS A 191 24.33 18.39 -21.16
C LYS A 191 23.15 19.15 -21.76
N LYS A 192 22.02 19.19 -21.07
CA LYS A 192 20.93 20.11 -21.39
C LYS A 192 21.31 21.46 -20.82
N ASP A 193 21.76 22.36 -21.68
CA ASP A 193 21.75 23.79 -21.38
C ASP A 193 20.29 24.25 -21.33
N ILE A 194 19.83 24.62 -20.14
CA ILE A 194 18.50 25.18 -19.92
C ILE A 194 18.58 26.66 -20.27
N PHE A 195 18.26 27.01 -21.51
CA PHE A 195 17.95 28.40 -21.86
C PHE A 195 16.53 28.73 -21.41
N ALA A 196 16.42 29.59 -20.40
CA ALA A 196 15.17 30.26 -20.07
C ALA A 196 14.86 31.28 -21.18
N ARG A 197 13.80 31.01 -21.96
CA ARG A 197 13.11 32.06 -22.73
C ARG A 197 11.75 32.27 -22.09
N GLU A 198 11.59 33.41 -21.45
CA GLU A 198 10.29 33.92 -21.03
C GLU A 198 9.38 34.05 -22.26
N THR A 199 8.14 33.58 -22.13
CA THR A 199 6.93 34.37 -22.40
C THR A 199 5.69 33.61 -21.93
N GLY A 200 4.96 34.22 -20.99
CA GLY A 200 3.49 34.12 -20.90
C GLY A 200 2.88 32.94 -20.15
N LYS A 201 3.08 32.87 -18.83
CA LYS A 201 2.31 32.08 -17.83
C LYS A 201 1.91 30.65 -18.23
N SER A 202 2.75 29.70 -17.85
CA SER A 202 2.34 28.31 -17.62
C SER A 202 1.60 28.20 -16.28
N TYR A 203 0.39 27.63 -16.27
CA TYR A 203 -0.26 27.21 -15.01
C TYR A 203 0.48 25.97 -14.49
N GLN A 204 1.20 26.11 -13.38
CA GLN A 204 2.02 25.04 -12.78
C GLN A 204 1.23 23.98 -11.99
N ASP A 205 -0.10 23.93 -12.13
CA ASP A 205 -0.90 23.03 -11.30
C ASP A 205 -1.34 21.79 -12.11
N PRO A 206 -0.70 20.60 -11.95
CA PRO A 206 -1.05 19.36 -12.65
C PRO A 206 -2.25 18.70 -11.95
N ASN A 207 -3.24 19.52 -11.62
CA ASN A 207 -4.17 19.30 -10.55
C ASN A 207 -5.61 19.48 -11.05
N LEU A 208 -5.89 19.03 -12.26
CA LEU A 208 -7.22 19.00 -12.84
C LEU A 208 -7.46 17.63 -13.47
N TYR A 209 -8.53 16.96 -13.06
CA TYR A 209 -9.09 15.82 -13.79
C TYR A 209 -10.50 16.19 -14.19
N ILE A 210 -10.83 15.92 -15.45
CA ILE A 210 -12.16 16.16 -16.02
C ILE A 210 -12.84 14.80 -16.08
N ILE A 211 -13.98 14.65 -15.40
CA ILE A 211 -14.86 13.50 -15.63
C ILE A 211 -15.72 13.88 -16.84
N GLN A 212 -15.39 13.31 -18.00
CA GLN A 212 -16.15 13.49 -19.22
C GLN A 212 -17.18 12.36 -19.33
N HIS A 213 -18.46 12.70 -19.43
CA HIS A 213 -19.45 11.74 -19.89
C HIS A 213 -19.17 11.48 -21.38
N ALA A 214 -18.91 10.22 -21.75
CA ALA A 214 -18.77 9.87 -23.16
C ALA A 214 -20.16 9.89 -23.80
N ALA A 215 -20.45 10.89 -24.63
CA ALA A 215 -21.58 10.85 -25.56
C ALA A 215 -21.05 10.31 -26.90
N VAL A 216 -21.51 9.13 -27.31
CA VAL A 216 -21.18 8.58 -28.63
C VAL A 216 -22.04 9.28 -29.67
N GLY A 217 -21.45 10.20 -30.43
CA GLY A 217 -22.10 10.86 -31.55
C GLY A 217 -22.05 10.00 -32.82
N ARG A 218 -23.21 9.64 -33.37
CA ARG A 218 -23.34 9.00 -34.69
C ARG A 218 -23.44 10.07 -35.77
N LYS A 219 -22.32 10.68 -36.19
CA LYS A 219 -22.32 11.55 -37.38
C LYS A 219 -21.25 11.13 -38.39
N PRO A 220 -21.64 10.59 -39.55
CA PRO A 220 -20.73 10.15 -40.61
C PRO A 220 -19.90 11.27 -41.24
N GLU A 221 -20.35 12.52 -41.15
CA GLU A 221 -19.73 13.65 -41.88
C GLU A 221 -18.56 14.33 -41.15
N ALA A 222 -18.24 13.91 -39.91
CA ALA A 222 -17.15 14.51 -39.14
C ALA A 222 -15.79 14.08 -39.73
N GLY A 223 -15.24 14.94 -40.59
CA GLY A 223 -14.06 14.67 -41.40
C GLY A 223 -12.74 14.38 -40.65
N PRO A 224 -11.69 14.01 -41.40
CA PRO A 224 -10.57 13.16 -40.95
C PRO A 224 -9.47 13.88 -40.14
N GLN A 225 -9.74 15.03 -39.53
CA GLN A 225 -8.72 15.81 -38.80
C GLN A 225 -8.66 15.55 -37.28
N SER A 226 -9.48 14.64 -36.73
CA SER A 226 -9.43 14.30 -35.30
C SER A 226 -8.47 13.13 -35.00
N LYS A 227 -7.61 13.30 -33.99
CA LYS A 227 -6.78 12.23 -33.42
C LYS A 227 -7.70 11.13 -32.84
N GLY A 228 -7.86 10.03 -33.57
CA GLY A 228 -8.75 8.91 -33.20
C GLY A 228 -9.35 8.16 -34.38
N TYR A 229 -9.22 8.68 -35.61
CA TYR A 229 -9.71 8.01 -36.81
C TYR A 229 -8.98 6.68 -37.07
N ARG A 230 -9.72 5.58 -37.18
CA ARG A 230 -9.29 4.30 -37.77
C ARG A 230 -10.16 4.00 -38.98
N HIS A 231 -9.56 3.40 -40.01
CA HIS A 231 -10.15 3.26 -41.33
C HIS A 231 -10.79 1.88 -41.51
N ASP A 232 -11.69 1.49 -40.61
CA ASP A 232 -12.37 0.19 -40.57
C ASP A 232 -13.88 0.26 -40.89
N GLY A 233 -14.36 1.38 -41.44
CA GLY A 233 -15.72 1.48 -42.00
C GLY A 233 -16.82 1.83 -40.99
N GLU A 234 -16.48 1.97 -39.70
CA GLU A 234 -17.37 2.51 -38.67
C GLU A 234 -16.71 3.71 -37.99
N ALA A 235 -17.30 4.90 -38.15
CA ALA A 235 -16.77 6.11 -37.52
C ALA A 235 -17.38 6.30 -36.12
N PHE A 236 -16.55 6.19 -35.08
CA PHE A 236 -16.86 6.69 -33.74
C PHE A 236 -16.07 7.99 -33.51
N THR A 237 -16.76 9.12 -33.41
CA THR A 237 -16.13 10.39 -33.01
C THR A 237 -16.34 10.63 -31.52
N LEU A 238 -15.24 10.71 -30.78
CA LEU A 238 -15.19 11.34 -29.46
C LEU A 238 -15.07 12.86 -29.70
N ASP A 239 -16.21 13.56 -29.71
CA ASP A 239 -16.21 15.03 -29.67
C ASP A 239 -16.52 15.51 -28.26
N SER A 240 -15.66 16.37 -27.72
CA SER A 240 -15.74 16.90 -26.36
C SER A 240 -15.98 18.41 -26.30
N ARG A 241 -16.50 19.02 -27.37
CA ARG A 241 -16.58 20.49 -27.51
C ARG A 241 -17.88 21.11 -26.98
N GLY A 242 -18.31 20.81 -25.75
CA GLY A 242 -19.50 21.54 -25.25
C GLY A 242 -19.75 21.59 -23.77
N SER A 243 -19.54 20.51 -23.03
CA SER A 243 -19.87 20.50 -21.61
C SER A 243 -18.95 19.58 -20.83
N ALA A 244 -18.12 20.18 -19.97
CA ALA A 244 -17.65 19.49 -18.79
C ALA A 244 -18.76 19.65 -17.74
N ASP A 245 -19.37 18.54 -17.31
CA ASP A 245 -20.37 18.62 -16.23
C ASP A 245 -19.71 19.06 -14.91
N VAL A 246 -18.42 18.71 -14.73
CA VAL A 246 -17.64 19.08 -13.56
C VAL A 246 -16.17 19.32 -13.92
N ILE A 247 -15.67 20.51 -13.60
CA ILE A 247 -14.25 20.85 -13.60
C ILE A 247 -13.76 20.80 -12.15
N CYS A 248 -13.03 19.74 -11.78
CA CYS A 248 -12.47 19.60 -10.44
C CYS A 248 -10.98 19.95 -10.41
N GLN A 249 -10.62 20.99 -9.66
CA GLN A 249 -9.24 21.18 -9.20
C GLN A 249 -8.93 20.16 -8.10
N THR A 250 -7.70 19.65 -7.95
CA THR A 250 -7.37 18.68 -6.88
C THR A 250 -7.45 19.29 -5.49
N THR A 251 -7.36 20.62 -5.39
CA THR A 251 -7.66 21.39 -4.18
C THR A 251 -9.16 21.45 -3.91
N ASN A 252 -9.98 21.40 -4.96
CA ASN A 252 -11.43 21.20 -4.93
C ASN A 252 -11.77 19.71 -5.00
N ALA A 253 -11.15 18.89 -4.15
CA ALA A 253 -11.77 17.63 -3.80
C ALA A 253 -13.13 17.99 -3.17
N ILE A 254 -14.19 17.95 -3.98
CA ILE A 254 -15.56 17.95 -3.48
C ILE A 254 -15.59 16.82 -2.48
N ARG A 255 -15.55 17.15 -1.19
CA ARG A 255 -15.55 16.12 -0.17
C ARG A 255 -16.93 15.48 -0.31
N VAL A 256 -17.04 14.16 -0.11
CA VAL A 256 -18.36 13.50 -0.01
C VAL A 256 -19.31 14.29 0.92
N ARG A 257 -18.72 14.98 1.91
CA ARG A 257 -19.37 15.90 2.85
C ARG A 257 -20.05 17.11 2.20
N ASP A 258 -19.49 17.64 1.11
CA ASP A 258 -19.99 18.81 0.39
C ASP A 258 -21.16 18.46 -0.55
N THR A 259 -21.24 17.20 -1.01
CA THR A 259 -22.31 16.73 -1.92
C THR A 259 -23.48 16.05 -1.24
N THR A 260 -23.27 15.44 -0.07
CA THR A 260 -24.29 14.54 0.53
C THR A 260 -25.14 15.20 1.62
N ARG A 261 -24.89 16.47 1.98
CA ARG A 261 -25.51 17.15 3.14
C ARG A 261 -25.35 16.39 4.47
N VAL A 262 -24.38 15.49 4.56
CA VAL A 262 -24.12 14.69 5.77
C VAL A 262 -23.37 15.54 6.79
N SER A 263 -23.89 15.59 8.02
CA SER A 263 -23.28 16.32 9.14
C SER A 263 -21.82 15.94 9.35
N LYS A 264 -20.97 16.92 9.70
CA LYS A 264 -19.54 16.70 10.05
C LYS A 264 -19.33 15.65 11.14
N ARG A 265 -20.35 15.39 11.97
CA ARG A 265 -20.33 14.38 13.05
C ARG A 265 -20.89 13.03 12.64
N LEU A 266 -21.71 12.97 11.58
CA LEU A 266 -22.21 11.69 11.09
C LEU A 266 -21.06 10.98 10.37
N ASP A 267 -20.68 9.80 10.88
CA ASP A 267 -19.87 8.80 10.19
C ASP A 267 -18.36 9.09 10.03
N SER A 268 -17.82 9.99 10.86
CA SER A 268 -16.39 10.35 10.85
C SER A 268 -15.45 9.18 11.13
N ASN A 269 -15.87 8.23 11.97
CA ASN A 269 -15.09 7.04 12.30
C ASN A 269 -14.88 6.14 11.09
N ARG A 270 -15.93 5.87 10.30
CA ARG A 270 -15.83 5.06 9.08
C ARG A 270 -14.92 5.72 8.06
N TYR A 271 -15.11 7.01 7.76
CA TYR A 271 -14.25 7.70 6.80
C TYR A 271 -12.79 7.76 7.23
N ARG A 272 -12.52 7.97 8.53
CA ARG A 272 -11.16 7.92 9.08
C ARG A 272 -10.56 6.52 8.96
N ALA A 273 -11.33 5.49 9.28
CA ALA A 273 -10.89 4.11 9.18
C ALA A 273 -10.59 3.71 7.73
N ILE A 274 -11.46 4.04 6.77
CA ILE A 274 -11.23 3.83 5.33
C ILE A 274 -9.98 4.60 4.85
N GLY A 275 -9.81 5.85 5.29
CA GLY A 275 -8.64 6.66 4.93
C GLY A 275 -7.31 6.11 5.49
N ASN A 276 -7.36 5.41 6.61
CA ASN A 276 -6.20 4.80 7.24
C ASN A 276 -5.92 3.38 6.76
N ALA A 277 -6.94 2.66 6.28
CA ALA A 277 -6.80 1.29 5.81
C ALA A 277 -5.78 1.14 4.66
N VAL A 278 -5.17 -0.04 4.60
CA VAL A 278 -4.35 -0.47 3.47
C VAL A 278 -5.21 -0.69 2.23
N CYS A 279 -4.62 -0.54 1.05
CA CYS A 279 -5.30 -0.85 -0.21
C CYS A 279 -5.40 -2.37 -0.41
N VAL A 280 -6.60 -2.93 -0.28
CA VAL A 280 -6.89 -4.37 -0.41
C VAL A 280 -6.31 -4.96 -1.70
N ASN A 281 -6.48 -4.29 -2.83
CA ASN A 281 -6.02 -4.82 -4.13
C ASN A 281 -4.48 -4.93 -4.23
N ILE A 282 -3.73 -4.07 -3.53
CA ILE A 282 -2.27 -4.22 -3.46
C ILE A 282 -1.92 -5.41 -2.58
N VAL A 283 -2.60 -5.58 -1.44
CA VAL A 283 -2.38 -6.72 -0.54
C VAL A 283 -2.70 -8.03 -1.25
N GLU A 284 -3.81 -8.09 -1.99
CA GLU A 284 -4.22 -9.24 -2.80
C GLU A 284 -3.15 -9.58 -3.84
N TRP A 285 -2.60 -8.57 -4.53
CA TRP A 285 -1.51 -8.76 -5.50
C TRP A 285 -0.24 -9.33 -4.84
N ILE A 286 0.18 -8.81 -3.68
CA ILE A 286 1.33 -9.32 -2.93
C ILE A 286 1.05 -10.75 -2.44
N GLY A 287 -0.13 -10.98 -1.86
CA GLY A 287 -0.52 -12.27 -1.30
C GLY A 287 -0.56 -13.38 -2.35
N LYS A 288 -1.08 -13.08 -3.54
CA LYS A 288 -1.09 -14.03 -4.67
C LYS A 288 0.32 -14.52 -5.00
N ARG A 289 1.28 -13.60 -5.07
CA ARG A 289 2.69 -13.92 -5.39
C ARG A 289 3.37 -14.72 -4.28
N ILE A 290 3.02 -14.46 -3.01
CA ILE A 290 3.47 -15.31 -1.89
C ILE A 290 2.95 -16.74 -2.04
N VAL A 291 1.66 -16.91 -2.36
CA VAL A 291 1.07 -18.24 -2.58
C VAL A 291 1.74 -18.96 -3.76
N GLU A 292 2.00 -18.26 -4.86
CA GLU A 292 2.72 -18.82 -6.03
C GLU A 292 4.13 -19.30 -5.66
N MET A 293 4.86 -18.53 -4.84
CA MET A 293 6.19 -18.94 -4.36
C MET A 293 6.11 -20.18 -3.47
N GLU A 294 5.19 -20.22 -2.50
CA GLU A 294 5.02 -21.38 -1.61
C GLU A 294 4.59 -22.64 -2.36
N ASN A 295 3.81 -22.51 -3.44
CA ASN A 295 3.47 -23.64 -4.31
C ASN A 295 4.66 -24.10 -5.17
N SER A 296 5.48 -23.16 -5.66
CA SER A 296 6.64 -23.47 -6.52
C SER A 296 7.76 -24.16 -5.75
N THR A 297 7.98 -23.78 -4.50
CA THR A 297 9.01 -24.39 -3.63
C THR A 297 8.63 -25.81 -3.14
N ASN A 298 7.35 -26.19 -3.27
CA ASN A 298 6.83 -27.51 -2.89
C ASN A 298 6.82 -28.54 -4.03
N VAL A 299 7.33 -28.19 -5.22
CA VAL A 299 7.57 -29.18 -6.28
C VAL A 299 8.89 -29.90 -5.95
N PRO A 300 8.89 -31.23 -5.69
CA PRO A 300 10.13 -31.95 -5.47
C PRO A 300 10.98 -31.82 -6.74
N SER A 301 12.26 -31.47 -6.56
CA SER A 301 13.28 -31.63 -7.60
C SER A 301 13.19 -33.05 -8.13
N ILE A 302 12.89 -33.19 -9.43
CA ILE A 302 12.79 -34.49 -10.14
C ILE A 302 14.11 -35.24 -10.02
#